data_AF-A0A1S9RFZ6-F1
#
_entry.id   AF-A0A1S9RFZ6-F1
#
_cell.length_a   1.000
_cell.length_b   1.000
_cell.length_c   1.000
_cell.angle_alpha   90.00
_cell.angle_beta   90.00
_cell.angle_gamma   90.00
#
_symmetry.space_group_name_H-M   'P 1'
#
loop_
_entity.id
_entity.type
_entity.pdbx_description
1 polymer ?
#
loop_
_entity_poly.entity_id
_entity_poly.type
_entity_poly.pdbx_seq_one_letter_code
_entity_poly.pdbx_strand_id
1 'polypeptide(L)'
;MSRAYFGSTHYKLAVLSEKKFYERLPSLFTSADSGFITLCLCIHLLQQIPSRSGDSMVSSLYALAKTGTNQLEMLCCCSIDTIQSMLLIALYEVGHGIYPAASISMASCARAARNLGLHKIRSEPLSEIGDDIGEKRRTWWAIHNLDSEDAGREDPLPRDDGSPPLELSSGQTHPTIATPAPFRLGQFARECQVAHLVGRVVHHVFNPVSDAHFHEEEAIQLKRTLLSFLPLLIEEELQFSNYCGALSTCVSSLFTLYSAPLFRSQHRNFDEPLTLIAMEQLSARMAEISDYFLGVARDENKRFMLSPFVPYALYQTAVIESRLWKQEGNSQHKERAYRMVELLRYFSNRWAIAGKYVAVLDSPHPPVTLPAQEFYISEEARVHEP
;
A
#
# COMPACT_ATOMS: atom_id res chain seq x y z
N MET A 1 0.81 10.40 -20.90
CA MET A 1 1.49 9.70 -19.79
C MET A 1 1.41 10.51 -18.51
N SER A 2 2.03 11.71 -18.44
CA SER A 2 1.94 12.58 -17.26
C SER A 2 0.49 12.90 -16.85
N ARG A 3 -0.39 13.28 -17.79
CA ARG A 3 -1.83 13.50 -17.49
C ARG A 3 -2.51 12.28 -16.88
N ALA A 4 -2.19 11.07 -17.36
CA ALA A 4 -2.76 9.84 -16.82
C ALA A 4 -2.22 9.56 -15.41
N TYR A 5 -0.94 9.81 -15.16
CA TYR A 5 -0.33 9.71 -13.83
C TYR A 5 -0.95 10.68 -12.82
N PHE A 6 -0.99 11.98 -13.15
CA PHE A 6 -1.56 13.01 -12.27
C PHE A 6 -3.06 12.85 -12.06
N GLY A 7 -3.78 12.33 -13.07
CA GLY A 7 -5.18 11.96 -12.97
C GLY A 7 -5.44 10.61 -12.27
N SER A 8 -4.41 9.89 -11.80
CA SER A 8 -4.62 8.57 -11.17
C SER A 8 -3.68 8.23 -10.01
N THR A 9 -2.48 7.72 -10.30
CA THR A 9 -1.53 7.23 -9.29
C THR A 9 -1.12 8.33 -8.33
N HIS A 10 -1.01 9.57 -8.82
CA HIS A 10 -0.66 10.74 -8.01
C HIS A 10 -1.63 11.01 -6.86
N TYR A 11 -2.92 10.73 -7.02
CA TYR A 11 -3.90 10.91 -5.93
C TYR A 11 -3.61 10.00 -4.73
N LYS A 12 -2.97 8.85 -4.98
CA LYS A 12 -2.67 7.83 -3.96
C LYS A 12 -1.24 7.92 -3.45
N LEU A 13 -0.32 8.33 -4.32
CA LEU A 13 1.08 8.53 -4.01
C LEU A 13 1.50 9.92 -4.48
N ALA A 14 1.06 10.93 -3.75
CA ALA A 14 1.21 12.35 -4.10
C ALA A 14 2.64 12.87 -3.91
N VAL A 15 3.67 12.09 -4.27
CA VAL A 15 5.07 12.42 -3.96
C VAL A 15 5.61 13.56 -4.81
N LEU A 16 4.96 13.90 -5.93
CA LEU A 16 5.36 14.97 -6.84
C LEU A 16 4.60 16.27 -6.54
N SER A 17 5.02 17.38 -7.15
CA SER A 17 4.18 18.55 -7.40
C SER A 17 3.77 18.59 -8.87
N GLU A 18 2.47 18.53 -9.15
CA GLU A 18 1.94 18.57 -10.53
C GLU A 18 2.36 19.85 -11.26
N LYS A 19 2.19 21.00 -10.59
CA LYS A 19 2.57 22.31 -11.11
C LYS A 19 4.05 22.34 -11.50
N LYS A 20 4.94 21.98 -10.56
CA LYS A 20 6.40 21.98 -10.77
C LYS A 20 6.81 21.02 -11.86
N PHE A 21 6.17 19.84 -11.92
CA PHE A 21 6.45 18.87 -12.98
C PHE A 21 6.15 19.45 -14.36
N TYR A 22 4.98 20.08 -14.55
CA TYR A 22 4.62 20.66 -15.85
C TYR A 22 5.44 21.90 -16.21
N GLU A 23 5.85 22.70 -15.23
CA GLU A 23 6.80 23.80 -15.45
C GLU A 23 8.17 23.30 -15.94
N ARG A 24 8.64 22.16 -15.40
CA ARG A 24 9.91 21.54 -15.80
C ARG A 24 9.81 20.70 -17.07
N LEU A 25 8.64 20.20 -17.43
CA LEU A 25 8.45 19.25 -18.54
C LEU A 25 9.05 19.71 -19.89
N PRO A 26 8.97 21.00 -20.30
CA PRO A 26 9.61 21.47 -21.53
C PRO A 26 11.13 21.26 -21.55
N SER A 27 11.79 21.33 -20.39
CA SER A 27 13.25 21.15 -20.28
C SER A 27 13.73 19.75 -20.67
N LEU A 28 12.82 18.76 -20.67
CA LEU A 28 13.10 17.38 -21.10
C LEU A 28 13.68 17.30 -22.51
N PHE A 29 13.31 18.25 -23.38
CA PHE A 29 13.75 18.28 -24.78
C PHE A 29 14.98 19.16 -25.02
N THR A 30 15.50 19.82 -23.99
CA THR A 30 16.60 20.78 -24.14
C THR A 30 17.77 20.51 -23.20
N SER A 31 17.52 20.36 -21.90
CA SER A 31 18.56 20.47 -20.88
C SER A 31 18.21 19.78 -19.55
N ALA A 32 17.28 18.84 -19.54
CA ALA A 32 16.89 18.14 -18.31
C ALA A 32 18.06 17.36 -17.70
N ASP A 33 18.14 17.39 -16.38
CA ASP A 33 19.09 16.57 -15.63
C ASP A 33 18.70 15.09 -15.65
N SER A 34 19.68 14.22 -15.38
CA SER A 34 19.48 12.77 -15.38
C SER A 34 18.46 12.30 -14.34
N GLY A 35 18.30 13.02 -13.23
CA GLY A 35 17.30 12.74 -12.21
C GLY A 35 15.89 12.94 -12.75
N PHE A 36 15.62 14.08 -13.38
CA PHE A 36 14.31 14.37 -13.98
C PHE A 36 13.98 13.43 -15.15
N ILE A 37 14.96 13.11 -16.01
CA ILE A 37 14.78 12.15 -17.10
C ILE A 37 14.37 10.78 -16.55
N THR A 38 15.06 10.32 -15.51
CA THR A 38 14.76 9.05 -14.84
C THR A 38 13.36 9.08 -14.21
N LEU A 39 12.97 10.20 -13.60
CA LEU A 39 11.63 10.37 -13.04
C LEU A 39 10.54 10.27 -14.12
N CYS A 40 10.72 10.94 -15.26
CA CYS A 40 9.79 10.82 -16.39
C CYS A 40 9.68 9.38 -16.90
N LEU A 41 10.79 8.64 -16.92
CA LEU A 41 10.82 7.24 -17.30
C LEU A 41 10.05 6.36 -16.30
N CYS A 42 10.20 6.60 -14.99
CA CYS A 42 9.43 5.89 -13.95
C CYS A 42 7.93 6.20 -14.01
N ILE A 43 7.55 7.46 -14.30
CA ILE A 43 6.15 7.84 -14.56
C ILE A 43 5.59 7.06 -15.75
N HIS A 44 6.39 6.91 -16.82
CA HIS A 44 6.00 6.08 -17.97
C HIS A 44 5.86 4.60 -17.59
N LEU A 45 6.82 4.04 -16.86
CA LEU A 45 6.82 2.66 -16.39
C LEU A 45 5.54 2.32 -15.62
N LEU A 46 5.09 3.21 -14.72
CA LEU A 46 3.86 2.99 -13.96
C LEU A 46 2.60 2.89 -14.82
N GLN A 47 2.62 3.37 -16.05
CA GLN A 47 1.50 3.21 -16.99
C GLN A 47 1.52 1.84 -17.71
N GLN A 48 2.57 1.04 -17.53
CA GLN A 48 2.64 -0.30 -18.10
C GLN A 48 1.60 -1.21 -17.43
N ILE A 49 0.87 -1.95 -18.25
CA ILE A 49 -0.14 -2.93 -17.81
C ILE A 49 0.30 -4.35 -18.21
N PRO A 50 -0.14 -5.40 -17.49
CA PRO A 50 0.10 -6.78 -17.88
C PRO A 50 -0.47 -7.07 -19.28
N SER A 51 0.29 -7.79 -20.11
CA SER A 51 -0.22 -8.23 -21.40
C SER A 51 -1.14 -9.45 -21.23
N ARG A 52 -2.06 -9.62 -22.19
CA ARG A 52 -2.95 -10.78 -22.21
C ARG A 52 -2.22 -12.10 -22.48
N SER A 53 -1.01 -12.03 -23.06
CA SER A 53 -0.13 -13.19 -23.31
C SER A 53 0.57 -13.69 -22.04
N GLY A 54 0.47 -12.97 -20.91
CA GLY A 54 1.13 -13.36 -19.67
C GLY A 54 2.61 -13.02 -19.64
N ASP A 55 3.05 -12.00 -20.39
CA ASP A 55 4.46 -11.62 -20.41
C ASP A 55 4.92 -11.14 -19.02
N SER A 56 6.20 -11.36 -18.73
CA SER A 56 6.80 -10.89 -17.50
C SER A 56 6.74 -9.37 -17.38
N MET A 57 6.40 -8.89 -16.18
CA MET A 57 6.47 -7.46 -15.84
C MET A 57 7.91 -6.99 -15.60
N VAL A 58 8.90 -7.88 -15.65
CA VAL A 58 10.32 -7.52 -15.76
C VAL A 58 10.61 -7.16 -17.23
N SER A 59 10.04 -6.04 -17.67
CA SER A 59 10.14 -5.56 -19.05
C SER A 59 11.47 -4.84 -19.31
N SER A 60 11.78 -4.59 -20.58
CA SER A 60 12.90 -3.73 -20.96
C SER A 60 12.75 -2.31 -20.41
N LEU A 61 11.52 -1.79 -20.32
CA LEU A 61 11.23 -0.49 -19.72
C LEU A 61 11.54 -0.47 -18.20
N TYR A 62 11.14 -1.53 -17.49
CA TYR A 62 11.49 -1.71 -16.07
C TYR A 62 13.00 -1.79 -15.87
N ALA A 63 13.69 -2.60 -16.68
CA ALA A 63 15.15 -2.74 -16.62
C ALA A 63 15.86 -1.40 -16.89
N LEU A 64 15.36 -0.62 -17.86
CA LEU A 64 15.91 0.71 -18.18
C LEU A 64 15.70 1.69 -17.02
N ALA A 65 14.49 1.76 -16.45
CA ALA A 65 14.19 2.63 -15.30
C ALA A 65 15.05 2.27 -14.09
N LYS A 66 15.17 0.98 -13.79
CA LYS A 66 16.00 0.46 -12.70
C LYS A 66 17.47 0.77 -12.88
N THR A 67 17.98 0.61 -14.11
CA THR A 67 19.36 0.95 -14.44
C THR A 67 19.61 2.45 -14.27
N GLY A 68 18.65 3.29 -14.69
CA GLY A 68 18.72 4.75 -14.49
C GLY A 68 18.85 5.13 -13.02
N THR A 69 18.03 4.57 -12.13
CA THR A 69 18.14 4.85 -10.69
C THR A 69 19.46 4.35 -10.10
N ASN A 70 19.92 3.17 -10.50
CA ASN A 70 21.19 2.62 -10.01
C ASN A 70 22.39 3.49 -10.48
N GLN A 71 22.34 4.02 -11.70
CA GLN A 71 23.38 4.93 -12.21
C GLN A 71 23.41 6.25 -11.44
N LEU A 72 22.25 6.81 -11.07
CA LEU A 72 22.18 8.01 -10.22
C LEU A 72 22.80 7.74 -8.84
N GLU A 73 22.52 6.58 -8.23
CA GLU A 73 23.16 6.15 -6.97
C GLU A 73 24.68 6.01 -7.11
N MET A 74 25.14 5.33 -8.18
CA MET A 74 26.57 5.13 -8.46
C MET A 74 27.34 6.44 -8.62
N LEU A 75 26.72 7.45 -9.22
CA LEU A 75 27.31 8.78 -9.41
C LEU A 75 27.13 9.68 -8.16
N CYS A 76 26.56 9.14 -7.08
CA CYS A 76 26.18 9.89 -5.88
C CYS A 76 25.26 11.10 -6.17
N CYS A 77 24.52 11.06 -7.29
CA CYS A 77 23.53 12.05 -7.67
C CYS A 77 22.22 11.78 -6.91
N CYS A 78 22.20 12.06 -5.60
CA CYS A 78 21.01 11.92 -4.79
C CYS A 78 20.19 13.22 -4.80
N SER A 79 19.10 13.23 -5.57
CA SER A 79 18.14 14.34 -5.63
C SER A 79 16.74 13.90 -5.19
N ILE A 80 15.82 14.85 -4.99
CA ILE A 80 14.42 14.51 -4.71
C ILE A 80 13.80 13.68 -5.86
N ASP A 81 14.12 14.02 -7.11
CA ASP A 81 13.67 13.28 -8.29
C ASP A 81 14.18 11.82 -8.27
N THR A 82 15.40 11.61 -7.75
CA THR A 82 15.98 10.26 -7.59
C THR A 82 15.18 9.44 -6.58
N ILE A 83 14.90 10.00 -5.40
CA ILE A 83 14.09 9.34 -4.36
C ILE A 83 12.68 9.06 -4.86
N GLN A 84 12.04 10.04 -5.50
CA GLN A 84 10.72 9.87 -6.11
C GLN A 84 10.75 8.76 -7.17
N SER A 85 11.76 8.71 -8.04
CA SER A 85 11.94 7.63 -9.02
C SER A 85 12.03 6.25 -8.38
N MET A 86 12.79 6.12 -7.28
CA MET A 86 12.91 4.86 -6.53
C MET A 86 11.58 4.44 -5.90
N LEU A 87 10.79 5.38 -5.37
CA LEU A 87 9.44 5.10 -4.84
C LEU A 87 8.49 4.59 -5.93
N LEU A 88 8.50 5.22 -7.11
CA LEU A 88 7.65 4.79 -8.23
C LEU A 88 8.04 3.39 -8.71
N ILE A 89 9.34 3.05 -8.71
CA ILE A 89 9.83 1.69 -9.00
C ILE A 89 9.37 0.70 -7.93
N ALA A 90 9.51 1.03 -6.65
CA ALA A 90 9.05 0.15 -5.57
C ALA A 90 7.54 -0.13 -5.67
N LEU A 91 6.73 0.89 -5.96
CA LEU A 91 5.29 0.74 -6.19
C LEU A 91 4.99 -0.19 -7.37
N TYR A 92 5.72 -0.04 -8.49
CA TYR A 92 5.62 -0.92 -9.64
C TYR A 92 5.94 -2.37 -9.26
N GLU A 93 7.04 -2.60 -8.56
CA GLU A 93 7.47 -3.93 -8.12
C GLU A 93 6.44 -4.57 -7.17
N VAL A 94 5.89 -3.82 -6.21
CA VAL A 94 4.80 -4.30 -5.33
C VAL A 94 3.56 -4.66 -6.13
N GLY A 95 3.08 -3.77 -7.00
CA GLY A 95 1.85 -3.99 -7.77
C GLY A 95 1.96 -5.11 -8.80
N HIS A 96 3.17 -5.43 -9.27
CA HIS A 96 3.41 -6.56 -10.17
C HIS A 96 3.92 -7.82 -9.45
N GLY A 97 4.04 -7.79 -8.13
CA GLY A 97 4.45 -8.93 -7.32
C GLY A 97 5.89 -9.37 -7.55
N ILE A 98 6.80 -8.41 -7.76
CA ILE A 98 8.26 -8.58 -7.89
C ILE A 98 8.90 -8.34 -6.51
N TYR A 99 8.41 -9.05 -5.49
CA TYR A 99 8.67 -8.72 -4.09
C TYR A 99 10.13 -8.76 -3.62
N PRO A 100 11.00 -9.69 -4.07
CA PRO A 100 12.41 -9.64 -3.70
C PRO A 100 13.05 -8.32 -4.12
N ALA A 101 12.74 -7.86 -5.34
CA ALA A 101 13.19 -6.56 -5.83
C ALA A 101 12.53 -5.42 -5.05
N ALA A 102 11.22 -5.48 -4.82
CA ALA A 102 10.48 -4.47 -4.05
C ALA A 102 11.11 -4.22 -2.68
N SER A 103 11.41 -5.30 -1.94
CA SER A 103 12.03 -5.22 -0.61
C SER A 103 13.38 -4.50 -0.65
N ILE A 104 14.25 -4.87 -1.60
CA ILE A 104 15.56 -4.22 -1.79
C ILE A 104 15.39 -2.74 -2.16
N SER A 105 14.45 -2.44 -3.06
CA SER A 105 14.15 -1.07 -3.51
C SER A 105 13.67 -0.18 -2.38
N MET A 106 12.72 -0.67 -1.57
CA MET A 106 12.17 0.06 -0.43
C MET A 106 13.28 0.39 0.56
N ALA A 107 14.10 -0.61 0.93
CA ALA A 107 15.21 -0.42 1.85
C ALA A 107 16.30 0.53 1.29
N SER A 108 16.64 0.43 0.00
CA SER A 108 17.59 1.37 -0.64
C SER A 108 17.05 2.79 -0.65
N CYS A 109 15.77 2.95 -1.03
CA CYS A 109 15.08 4.23 -1.09
C CYS A 109 15.05 4.90 0.28
N ALA A 110 14.72 4.16 1.33
CA ALA A 110 14.68 4.67 2.69
C ALA A 110 16.06 5.14 3.18
N ARG A 111 17.14 4.41 2.84
CA ARG A 111 18.52 4.85 3.15
C ARG A 111 18.93 6.08 2.34
N ALA A 112 18.70 6.08 1.03
CA ALA A 112 19.04 7.21 0.16
C ALA A 112 18.32 8.50 0.60
N ALA A 113 17.05 8.40 0.97
CA ALA A 113 16.26 9.52 1.47
C ALA A 113 16.75 10.06 2.82
N ARG A 114 17.20 9.18 3.72
CA ARG A 114 17.85 9.60 4.97
C ARG A 114 19.14 10.34 4.71
N ASN A 115 19.96 9.85 3.78
CA ASN A 115 21.20 10.52 3.36
C ASN A 115 20.93 11.90 2.75
N LEU A 116 19.82 12.05 2.02
CA LEU A 116 19.35 13.35 1.50
C LEU A 116 18.77 14.27 2.59
N GLY A 117 18.58 13.77 3.82
CA GLY A 117 18.07 14.54 4.95
C GLY A 117 16.56 14.67 5.02
N LEU A 118 15.78 13.91 4.22
CA LEU A 118 14.32 14.05 4.18
C LEU A 118 13.64 13.76 5.53
N HIS A 119 14.23 12.88 6.34
CA HIS A 119 13.75 12.56 7.70
C HIS A 119 13.68 13.77 8.63
N LYS A 120 14.50 14.80 8.40
CA LYS A 120 14.56 16.02 9.23
C LYS A 120 13.39 16.98 8.96
N ILE A 121 12.84 16.93 7.75
CA ILE A 121 11.77 17.84 7.26
C ILE A 121 10.44 17.58 7.97
N ARG A 122 10.31 16.40 8.59
CA ARG A 122 9.14 15.99 9.34
C ARG A 122 8.80 16.93 10.50
N SER A 123 9.81 17.48 11.15
CA SER A 123 9.65 18.32 12.34
C SER A 123 9.50 19.81 12.02
N GLU A 124 9.55 20.20 10.74
CA GLU A 124 9.46 21.62 10.35
C GLU A 124 8.01 22.14 10.43
N PRO A 125 7.76 23.35 10.97
CA PRO A 125 6.42 23.92 11.05
C PRO A 125 5.78 24.13 9.68
N LEU A 126 4.48 23.85 9.56
CA LEU A 126 3.73 23.99 8.31
C LEU A 126 3.37 25.43 7.92
N SER A 127 3.64 26.41 8.80
CA SER A 127 3.25 27.81 8.63
C SER A 127 4.03 28.56 7.54
N GLU A 128 5.11 27.99 7.01
CA GLU A 128 5.97 28.63 5.98
C GLU A 128 6.32 27.67 4.82
N ILE A 129 5.47 26.69 4.52
CA ILE A 129 5.77 25.66 3.53
C ILE A 129 5.54 26.20 2.12
N GLY A 130 6.64 26.55 1.44
CA GLY A 130 6.66 26.59 -0.02
C GLY A 130 6.44 25.20 -0.62
N ASP A 131 5.96 25.15 -1.87
CA ASP A 131 5.62 23.92 -2.60
C ASP A 131 6.73 22.84 -2.52
N ASP A 132 8.00 23.26 -2.50
CA ASP A 132 9.18 22.37 -2.41
C ASP A 132 9.28 21.61 -1.08
N ILE A 133 8.95 22.23 0.06
CA ILE A 133 8.99 21.56 1.37
C ILE A 133 7.82 20.58 1.48
N GLY A 134 6.65 20.95 0.91
CA GLY A 134 5.48 20.08 0.84
C GLY A 134 5.76 18.81 0.04
N GLU A 135 6.39 18.94 -1.13
CA GLU A 135 6.82 17.83 -1.98
C GLU A 135 7.81 16.89 -1.25
N LYS A 136 8.83 17.44 -0.60
CA LYS A 136 9.80 16.66 0.19
C LYS A 136 9.13 15.91 1.34
N ARG A 137 8.19 16.55 2.04
CA ARG A 137 7.42 15.93 3.12
C ARG A 137 6.56 14.79 2.62
N ARG A 138 5.84 14.98 1.51
CA ARG A 138 5.05 13.90 0.89
C ARG A 138 5.93 12.72 0.50
N THR A 139 7.10 13.00 -0.06
CA THR A 139 8.10 11.99 -0.40
C THR A 139 8.57 11.22 0.85
N TRP A 140 8.87 11.90 1.96
CA TRP A 140 9.24 11.24 3.22
C TRP A 140 8.12 10.35 3.78
N TRP A 141 6.88 10.82 3.74
CA TRP A 141 5.72 10.02 4.17
C TRP A 141 5.47 8.80 3.29
N ALA A 142 5.71 8.90 1.98
CA ALA A 142 5.65 7.73 1.10
C ALA A 142 6.70 6.66 1.47
N ILE A 143 7.90 7.08 1.86
CA ILE A 143 8.95 6.17 2.33
C ILE A 143 8.50 5.50 3.63
N HIS A 144 7.98 6.29 4.58
CA HIS A 144 7.43 5.77 5.84
C HIS A 144 6.37 4.69 5.59
N ASN A 145 5.47 4.90 4.63
CA ASN A 145 4.42 3.93 4.32
C ASN A 145 4.95 2.59 3.76
N LEU A 146 6.10 2.61 3.07
CA LEU A 146 6.69 1.44 2.43
C LEU A 146 7.64 0.66 3.35
N ASP A 147 8.44 1.36 4.16
CA ASP A 147 9.48 0.75 5.02
C ASP A 147 9.06 0.68 6.51
N SER A 148 7.82 1.10 6.84
CA SER A 148 7.28 1.12 8.21
C SER A 148 8.19 1.82 9.23
N GLU A 149 8.75 2.96 8.83
CA GLU A 149 9.66 3.77 9.65
C GLU A 149 9.01 4.23 10.96
N ASP A 150 9.79 4.49 12.01
CA ASP A 150 9.22 4.95 13.27
C ASP A 150 8.68 6.38 13.19
N ALA A 151 7.55 6.56 13.87
CA ALA A 151 6.75 7.76 13.74
C ALA A 151 6.09 8.21 15.04
N GLY A 152 6.42 9.44 15.46
CA GLY A 152 5.85 10.09 16.63
C GLY A 152 4.41 10.55 16.39
N ARG A 153 3.62 10.53 17.47
CA ARG A 153 2.19 10.87 17.44
C ARG A 153 1.91 12.31 16.99
N GLU A 154 2.81 13.23 17.33
CA GLU A 154 2.70 14.67 17.02
C GLU A 154 3.26 15.02 15.64
N ASP A 155 3.77 14.03 14.89
CA ASP A 155 4.34 14.33 13.60
C ASP A 155 3.25 14.74 12.60
N PRO A 156 3.47 15.85 11.87
CA PRO A 156 2.48 16.42 10.98
C PRO A 156 2.30 15.58 9.72
N LEU A 157 1.04 15.30 9.38
CA LEU A 157 0.69 14.58 8.16
C LEU A 157 0.96 15.40 6.90
N PRO A 158 1.20 14.74 5.75
CA PRO A 158 1.37 15.45 4.50
C PRO A 158 0.05 16.09 4.08
N ARG A 159 0.12 17.28 3.46
CA ARG A 159 -1.01 17.89 2.76
C ARG A 159 -1.02 17.42 1.31
N ASP A 160 -2.20 17.09 0.79
CA ASP A 160 -2.38 16.68 -0.61
C ASP A 160 -1.90 17.78 -1.57
N ASP A 161 -1.32 17.38 -2.69
CA ASP A 161 -0.82 18.31 -3.70
C ASP A 161 -1.95 19.18 -4.26
N GLY A 162 -1.76 20.50 -4.30
CA GLY A 162 -2.76 21.46 -4.79
C GLY A 162 -4.02 21.65 -3.92
N SER A 163 -4.20 20.91 -2.82
CA SER A 163 -5.33 21.09 -1.90
C SER A 163 -5.22 22.41 -1.13
N PRO A 164 -6.30 23.13 -0.78
CA PRO A 164 -6.26 24.30 0.10
C PRO A 164 -5.89 23.91 1.56
N PRO A 165 -5.45 24.85 2.42
CA PRO A 165 -5.13 24.53 3.81
C PRO A 165 -6.41 24.05 4.51
N LEU A 166 -6.36 22.90 5.19
CA LEU A 166 -7.48 22.44 6.01
C LEU A 166 -7.66 23.40 7.19
N GLU A 167 -8.79 24.10 7.25
CA GLU A 167 -9.19 24.85 8.44
C GLU A 167 -9.71 23.88 9.50
N LEU A 168 -8.80 23.38 10.35
CA LEU A 168 -9.20 22.64 11.54
C LEU A 168 -9.80 23.63 12.55
N SER A 169 -11.07 23.42 12.91
CA SER A 169 -11.70 24.15 14.00
C SER A 169 -11.03 23.75 15.33
N SER A 170 -10.60 24.74 16.12
CA SER A 170 -9.95 24.65 17.45
C SER A 170 -8.42 24.46 17.48
N GLY A 171 -7.66 25.52 17.17
CA GLY A 171 -6.29 25.74 17.67
C GLY A 171 -5.18 24.78 17.22
N GLN A 172 -5.50 23.64 16.61
CA GLN A 172 -4.56 22.80 15.87
C GLN A 172 -4.37 23.39 14.49
N THR A 173 -3.18 23.91 14.23
CA THR A 173 -2.87 24.49 12.92
C THR A 173 -2.79 23.41 11.83
N HIS A 174 -2.53 22.14 12.18
CA HIS A 174 -2.27 21.06 11.21
C HIS A 174 -2.63 19.64 11.70
N PRO A 175 -3.06 18.73 10.80
CA PRO A 175 -3.34 17.34 11.15
C PRO A 175 -2.06 16.54 11.43
N THR A 176 -2.11 15.63 12.40
CA THR A 176 -1.00 14.77 12.83
C THR A 176 -1.42 13.30 12.82
N ILE A 177 -0.48 12.38 13.10
CA ILE A 177 -0.83 10.96 13.27
C ILE A 177 -1.93 10.77 14.32
N ALA A 178 -1.91 11.56 15.40
CA ALA A 178 -2.90 11.50 16.46
C ALA A 178 -4.27 12.07 16.08
N THR A 179 -4.44 12.69 14.90
CA THR A 179 -5.74 13.22 14.47
C THR A 179 -6.81 12.11 14.47
N PRO A 180 -7.91 12.29 15.22
CA PRO A 180 -8.91 11.23 15.40
C PRO A 180 -9.55 10.77 14.09
N ALA A 181 -9.94 9.51 14.05
CA ALA A 181 -10.55 8.88 12.88
C ALA A 181 -11.69 9.71 12.25
N PRO A 182 -12.67 10.28 12.99
CA PRO A 182 -13.83 10.97 12.38
C PRO A 182 -13.50 12.23 11.57
N PHE A 183 -12.34 12.86 11.76
CA PHE A 183 -11.96 14.06 11.01
C PHE A 183 -11.55 13.67 9.61
N ARG A 184 -12.19 14.21 8.57
CA ARG A 184 -11.81 13.96 7.17
C ARG A 184 -10.43 14.56 6.86
N LEU A 185 -9.61 13.84 6.10
CA LEU A 185 -8.25 14.22 5.73
C LEU A 185 -8.08 14.13 4.21
N GLY A 186 -6.94 14.58 3.70
CA GLY A 186 -6.54 14.26 2.33
C GLY A 186 -6.37 12.75 2.12
N GLN A 187 -6.51 12.27 0.89
CA GLN A 187 -6.39 10.84 0.58
C GLN A 187 -5.05 10.28 1.05
N PHE A 188 -3.97 10.96 0.65
CA PHE A 188 -2.62 10.52 0.97
C PHE A 188 -2.33 10.65 2.48
N ALA A 189 -2.83 11.71 3.12
CA ALA A 189 -2.71 11.90 4.57
C ALA A 189 -3.35 10.75 5.36
N ARG A 190 -4.53 10.28 4.95
CA ARG A 190 -5.20 9.14 5.58
C ARG A 190 -4.44 7.85 5.35
N GLU A 191 -3.94 7.63 4.13
CA GLU A 191 -3.11 6.46 3.82
C GLU A 191 -1.88 6.40 4.72
N CYS A 192 -1.25 7.55 5.01
CA CYS A 192 -0.13 7.64 5.95
C CYS A 192 -0.51 7.27 7.39
N GLN A 193 -1.66 7.76 7.89
CA GLN A 193 -2.14 7.39 9.22
C GLN A 193 -2.39 5.89 9.36
N VAL A 194 -3.03 5.28 8.36
CA VAL A 194 -3.30 3.85 8.39
C VAL A 194 -2.01 3.05 8.22
N ALA A 195 -1.10 3.46 7.33
CA ALA A 195 0.19 2.83 7.14
C ALA A 195 1.03 2.83 8.43
N HIS A 196 0.99 3.91 9.22
CA HIS A 196 1.61 3.95 10.54
C HIS A 196 1.07 2.84 11.47
N LEU A 197 -0.26 2.65 11.50
CA LEU A 197 -0.88 1.56 12.27
C LEU A 197 -0.50 0.19 11.73
N VAL A 198 -0.40 0.04 10.40
CA VAL A 198 0.05 -1.19 9.75
C VAL A 198 1.47 -1.55 10.20
N GLY A 199 2.39 -0.58 10.22
CA GLY A 199 3.76 -0.77 10.71
C GLY A 199 3.79 -1.27 12.14
N ARG A 200 2.95 -0.69 13.02
CA ARG A 200 2.78 -1.19 14.39
C ARG A 200 2.22 -2.61 14.46
N VAL A 201 1.27 -2.97 13.61
CA VAL A 201 0.74 -4.34 13.52
C VAL A 201 1.82 -5.32 13.09
N VAL A 202 2.60 -4.97 12.06
CA VAL A 202 3.72 -5.81 11.58
C VAL A 202 4.73 -6.03 12.72
N HIS A 203 5.14 -4.96 13.40
CA HIS A 203 6.04 -5.08 14.55
C HIS A 203 5.44 -5.94 15.66
N HIS A 204 4.19 -5.71 16.04
CA HIS A 204 3.48 -6.47 17.07
C HIS A 204 3.37 -7.97 16.77
N VAL A 205 3.19 -8.34 15.50
CA VAL A 205 2.99 -9.73 15.08
C VAL A 205 4.31 -10.46 14.89
N PHE A 206 5.29 -9.83 14.24
CA PHE A 206 6.53 -10.48 13.81
C PHE A 206 7.75 -10.18 14.71
N ASN A 207 7.69 -9.12 15.51
CA ASN A 207 8.70 -8.76 16.52
C ASN A 207 8.04 -8.64 17.92
N PRO A 208 7.46 -9.73 18.44
CA PRO A 208 6.69 -9.67 19.69
C PRO A 208 7.59 -9.33 20.88
N VAL A 209 7.11 -8.43 21.73
CA VAL A 209 7.71 -8.13 23.04
C VAL A 209 7.53 -9.29 24.02
N SER A 210 8.47 -9.45 24.96
CA SER A 210 8.49 -10.57 25.91
C SER A 210 7.35 -10.52 26.95
N ASP A 211 6.84 -9.33 27.26
CA ASP A 211 5.74 -9.15 28.22
C ASP A 211 4.40 -9.54 27.57
N ALA A 212 3.86 -10.69 27.98
CA ALA A 212 2.61 -11.22 27.45
C ALA A 212 1.39 -10.33 27.72
N HIS A 213 1.35 -9.65 28.87
CA HIS A 213 0.22 -8.79 29.23
C HIS A 213 0.24 -7.51 28.38
N PHE A 214 1.39 -6.85 28.30
CA PHE A 214 1.56 -5.69 27.43
C PHE A 214 1.30 -6.04 25.97
N HIS A 215 1.76 -7.21 25.52
CA HIS A 215 1.51 -7.71 24.17
C HIS A 215 0.00 -7.85 23.92
N GLU A 216 -0.75 -8.49 24.81
CA GLU A 216 -2.21 -8.64 24.67
C GLU A 216 -2.94 -7.28 24.66
N GLU A 217 -2.58 -6.37 25.57
CA GLU A 217 -3.16 -5.02 25.62
C GLU A 217 -2.87 -4.23 24.34
N GLU A 218 -1.66 -4.33 23.79
CA GLU A 218 -1.30 -3.71 22.52
C GLU A 218 -2.17 -4.25 21.37
N ALA A 219 -2.39 -5.57 21.32
CA ALA A 219 -3.24 -6.19 20.30
C ALA A 219 -4.67 -5.64 20.37
N ILE A 220 -5.23 -5.51 21.58
CA ILE A 220 -6.58 -4.97 21.80
C ILE A 220 -6.65 -3.51 21.37
N GLN A 221 -5.65 -2.69 21.71
CA GLN A 221 -5.60 -1.29 21.32
C GLN A 221 -5.47 -1.11 19.81
N LEU A 222 -4.60 -1.88 19.14
CA LEU A 222 -4.44 -1.83 17.69
C LEU A 222 -5.74 -2.23 16.97
N LYS A 223 -6.38 -3.33 17.39
CA LYS A 223 -7.68 -3.75 16.85
C LYS A 223 -8.74 -2.68 17.02
N ARG A 224 -8.89 -2.13 18.23
CA ARG A 224 -9.89 -1.09 18.52
C ARG A 224 -9.67 0.16 17.67
N THR A 225 -8.42 0.59 17.51
CA THR A 225 -8.08 1.75 16.68
C THR A 225 -8.37 1.48 15.21
N LEU A 226 -7.92 0.36 14.64
CA LEU A 226 -8.21 0.04 13.23
C LEU A 226 -9.72 -0.08 12.95
N LEU A 227 -10.47 -0.73 13.84
CA LEU A 227 -11.92 -0.85 13.73
C LEU A 227 -12.64 0.51 13.79
N SER A 228 -12.08 1.50 14.50
CA SER A 228 -12.68 2.85 14.56
C SER A 228 -12.52 3.65 13.26
N PHE A 229 -11.52 3.32 12.43
CA PHE A 229 -11.34 3.92 11.11
C PHE A 229 -12.27 3.32 10.06
N LEU A 230 -12.64 2.03 10.17
CA LEU A 230 -13.40 1.32 9.13
C LEU A 230 -14.68 2.04 8.66
N PRO A 231 -15.57 2.55 9.54
CA PRO A 231 -16.80 3.19 9.07
C PRO A 231 -16.53 4.39 8.17
N LEU A 232 -15.57 5.25 8.56
CA LEU A 232 -15.19 6.41 7.76
C LEU A 232 -14.56 5.99 6.43
N LEU A 233 -13.63 5.02 6.46
CA LEU A 233 -12.95 4.56 5.26
C LEU A 233 -13.93 3.97 4.24
N ILE A 234 -14.94 3.23 4.71
CA ILE A 234 -16.00 2.68 3.86
C ILE A 234 -16.89 3.80 3.30
N GLU A 235 -17.36 4.71 4.17
CA GLU A 235 -18.24 5.81 3.76
C GLU A 235 -17.59 6.68 2.68
N GLU A 236 -16.34 7.05 2.88
CA GLU A 236 -15.61 7.95 1.98
C GLU A 236 -15.21 7.26 0.67
N GLU A 237 -14.95 5.96 0.68
CA GLU A 237 -14.75 5.20 -0.55
C GLU A 237 -16.04 5.14 -1.37
N LEU A 238 -17.17 4.84 -0.73
CA LEU A 238 -18.47 4.76 -1.41
C LEU A 238 -18.94 6.12 -1.95
N GLN A 239 -18.73 7.21 -1.20
CA GLN A 239 -19.19 8.54 -1.58
C GLN A 239 -18.23 9.25 -2.56
N PHE A 240 -16.93 9.12 -2.35
CA PHE A 240 -15.92 9.95 -3.03
C PHE A 240 -14.87 9.15 -3.80
N SER A 241 -14.91 7.81 -3.78
CA SER A 241 -13.86 6.95 -4.35
C SER A 241 -12.48 7.20 -3.73
N ASN A 242 -12.47 7.57 -2.45
CA ASN A 242 -11.28 7.92 -1.69
C ASN A 242 -10.94 6.83 -0.66
N TYR A 243 -9.64 6.66 -0.42
CA TYR A 243 -9.08 5.79 0.62
C TYR A 243 -9.14 4.27 0.37
N CYS A 244 -9.47 3.77 -0.82
CA CYS A 244 -9.40 2.32 -1.11
C CYS A 244 -8.07 1.67 -0.67
N GLY A 245 -6.95 2.39 -0.79
CA GLY A 245 -5.64 1.96 -0.28
C GLY A 245 -5.66 1.77 1.24
N ALA A 246 -6.01 2.84 1.98
CA ALA A 246 -6.11 2.82 3.43
C ALA A 246 -7.15 1.81 3.96
N LEU A 247 -8.30 1.68 3.30
CA LEU A 247 -9.32 0.69 3.64
C LEU A 247 -8.76 -0.73 3.52
N SER A 248 -8.11 -1.03 2.40
CA SER A 248 -7.56 -2.37 2.14
C SER A 248 -6.41 -2.72 3.07
N THR A 249 -5.50 -1.79 3.36
CA THR A 249 -4.41 -2.02 4.31
C THR A 249 -4.92 -2.12 5.75
N CYS A 250 -5.95 -1.36 6.13
CA CYS A 250 -6.64 -1.48 7.41
C CYS A 250 -7.27 -2.86 7.60
N VAL A 251 -8.07 -3.31 6.62
CA VAL A 251 -8.71 -4.64 6.60
C VAL A 251 -7.64 -5.74 6.66
N SER A 252 -6.58 -5.64 5.86
CA SER A 252 -5.49 -6.62 5.84
C SER A 252 -4.73 -6.70 7.17
N SER A 253 -4.54 -5.55 7.82
CA SER A 253 -3.92 -5.47 9.14
C SER A 253 -4.77 -6.13 10.22
N LEU A 254 -6.08 -5.92 10.18
CA LEU A 254 -7.02 -6.58 11.08
C LEU A 254 -7.00 -8.10 10.88
N PHE A 255 -7.07 -8.61 9.63
CA PHE A 255 -6.92 -10.04 9.37
C PHE A 255 -5.59 -10.60 9.88
N THR A 256 -4.50 -9.83 9.75
CA THR A 256 -3.19 -10.22 10.28
C THR A 256 -3.19 -10.29 11.81
N LEU A 257 -3.82 -9.32 12.50
CA LEU A 257 -3.99 -9.35 13.97
C LEU A 257 -4.86 -10.49 14.47
N TYR A 258 -5.93 -10.85 13.74
CA TYR A 258 -6.75 -12.01 14.07
C TYR A 258 -6.00 -13.32 13.81
N SER A 259 -5.17 -13.37 12.76
CA SER A 259 -4.35 -14.55 12.42
C SER A 259 -3.09 -14.68 13.27
N ALA A 260 -2.69 -13.63 14.01
CA ALA A 260 -1.43 -13.57 14.75
C ALA A 260 -1.17 -14.77 15.69
N PRO A 261 -2.18 -15.30 16.41
CA PRO A 261 -1.99 -16.49 17.23
C PRO A 261 -1.64 -17.75 16.43
N LEU A 262 -2.08 -17.87 15.18
CA LEU A 262 -1.82 -19.02 14.31
C LEU A 262 -0.33 -19.14 13.97
N PHE A 263 0.37 -18.02 13.78
CA PHE A 263 1.80 -18.03 13.49
C PHE A 263 2.66 -18.49 14.68
N ARG A 264 2.22 -18.22 15.91
CA ARG A 264 2.98 -18.53 17.14
C ARG A 264 2.76 -19.96 17.62
N SER A 265 1.65 -20.56 17.23
CA SER A 265 1.20 -21.85 17.73
C SER A 265 1.58 -22.99 16.77
N GLN A 266 2.87 -23.13 16.44
CA GLN A 266 3.33 -24.34 15.75
C GLN A 266 3.05 -25.65 16.56
N HIS A 267 2.70 -25.57 17.86
CA HIS A 267 2.57 -26.75 18.74
C HIS A 267 1.46 -26.75 19.83
N ARG A 268 0.34 -26.04 19.70
CA ARG A 268 -0.80 -26.25 20.65
C ARG A 268 -2.15 -26.16 19.97
N ASN A 269 -3.08 -27.03 20.42
CA ASN A 269 -4.51 -27.05 20.08
C ASN A 269 -5.06 -25.62 20.04
N PHE A 270 -5.18 -25.06 18.84
CA PHE A 270 -5.71 -23.73 18.61
C PHE A 270 -7.03 -23.84 17.88
N ASP A 271 -8.02 -23.08 18.34
CA ASP A 271 -9.38 -23.13 17.83
C ASP A 271 -9.49 -22.25 16.56
N GLU A 272 -8.99 -22.80 15.44
CA GLU A 272 -9.14 -22.21 14.11
C GLU A 272 -10.60 -21.76 13.82
N PRO A 273 -11.65 -22.52 14.20
CA PRO A 273 -13.05 -22.07 14.14
C PRO A 273 -13.32 -20.74 14.84
N LEU A 274 -12.88 -20.53 16.09
CA LEU A 274 -13.10 -19.27 16.82
C LEU A 274 -12.44 -18.07 16.12
N THR A 275 -11.28 -18.28 15.51
CA THR A 275 -10.56 -17.24 14.77
C THR A 275 -11.27 -16.86 13.48
N LEU A 276 -11.82 -17.85 12.77
CA LEU A 276 -12.63 -17.64 11.58
C LEU A 276 -13.90 -16.84 11.88
N ILE A 277 -14.61 -17.18 12.96
CA ILE A 277 -15.81 -16.44 13.41
C ILE A 277 -15.45 -14.98 13.75
N ALA A 278 -14.30 -14.74 14.39
CA ALA A 278 -13.86 -13.38 14.71
C ALA A 278 -13.58 -12.54 13.45
N MET A 279 -13.23 -13.17 12.32
CA MET A 279 -12.99 -12.50 11.04
C MET A 279 -14.24 -12.35 10.17
N GLU A 280 -15.31 -13.11 10.42
CA GLU A 280 -16.53 -13.14 9.61
C GLU A 280 -17.16 -11.75 9.46
N GLN A 281 -17.28 -11.00 10.57
CA GLN A 281 -17.87 -9.66 10.51
C GLN A 281 -17.07 -8.71 9.60
N LEU A 282 -15.74 -8.86 9.58
CA LEU A 282 -14.87 -8.05 8.76
C LEU A 282 -14.91 -8.48 7.29
N SER A 283 -14.96 -9.80 7.02
CA SER A 283 -15.09 -10.32 5.65
C SER A 283 -16.44 -9.95 5.05
N ALA A 284 -17.52 -9.98 5.83
CA ALA A 284 -18.85 -9.53 5.42
C ALA A 284 -18.86 -8.04 5.01
N ARG A 285 -18.23 -7.16 5.81
CA ARG A 285 -18.11 -5.72 5.46
C ARG A 285 -17.32 -5.51 4.17
N MET A 286 -16.23 -6.24 3.98
CA MET A 286 -15.45 -6.18 2.73
C MET A 286 -16.27 -6.69 1.53
N ALA A 287 -17.13 -7.70 1.75
CA ALA A 287 -18.02 -8.21 0.72
C ALA A 287 -19.16 -7.22 0.37
N GLU A 288 -19.69 -6.46 1.33
CA GLU A 288 -20.72 -5.45 1.08
C GLU A 288 -20.26 -4.33 0.13
N ILE A 289 -18.99 -3.91 0.24
CA ILE A 289 -18.41 -2.88 -0.64
C ILE A 289 -17.88 -3.44 -1.96
N SER A 290 -17.94 -4.75 -2.16
CA SER A 290 -17.38 -5.42 -3.33
C SER A 290 -18.10 -5.07 -4.63
N ASP A 291 -19.40 -4.79 -4.56
CA ASP A 291 -20.23 -4.32 -5.67
C ASP A 291 -19.72 -3.00 -6.23
N TYR A 292 -19.40 -2.08 -5.32
CA TYR A 292 -18.82 -0.79 -5.66
C TYR A 292 -17.45 -0.97 -6.32
N PHE A 293 -16.56 -1.77 -5.72
CA PHE A 293 -15.25 -2.05 -6.32
C PHE A 293 -15.37 -2.72 -7.69
N LEU A 294 -16.38 -3.56 -7.91
CA LEU A 294 -16.61 -4.23 -9.18
C LEU A 294 -17.04 -3.22 -10.25
N GLY A 295 -17.91 -2.27 -9.89
CA GLY A 295 -18.28 -1.16 -10.75
C GLY A 295 -17.08 -0.32 -11.18
N VAL A 296 -16.20 0.03 -10.22
CA VAL A 296 -14.97 0.79 -10.50
C VAL A 296 -13.99 -0.02 -11.36
N ALA A 297 -13.81 -1.31 -11.08
CA ALA A 297 -12.85 -2.16 -11.79
C ALA A 297 -13.29 -2.53 -13.22
N ARG A 298 -14.61 -2.52 -13.51
CA ARG A 298 -15.16 -2.73 -14.85
C ARG A 298 -15.05 -1.49 -15.74
N ASP A 299 -14.98 -0.29 -15.15
CA ASP A 299 -14.80 0.95 -15.91
C ASP A 299 -13.35 1.07 -16.40
N GLU A 300 -13.15 0.87 -17.70
CA GLU A 300 -11.82 0.95 -18.31
C GLU A 300 -11.15 2.31 -18.12
N ASN A 301 -11.92 3.39 -17.98
CA ASN A 301 -11.39 4.73 -17.75
C ASN A 301 -10.80 4.88 -16.34
N LYS A 302 -11.26 4.06 -15.39
CA LYS A 302 -10.80 4.04 -13.99
C LYS A 302 -9.73 2.99 -13.73
N ARG A 303 -9.24 2.27 -14.75
CA ARG A 303 -8.23 1.20 -14.60
C ARG A 303 -6.98 1.65 -13.83
N PHE A 304 -6.49 2.86 -14.10
CA PHE A 304 -5.30 3.40 -13.41
C PHE A 304 -5.60 3.94 -12.01
N MET A 305 -6.88 4.11 -11.67
CA MET A 305 -7.35 4.40 -10.31
C MET A 305 -7.39 3.15 -9.43
N LEU A 306 -7.03 1.96 -9.90
CA LEU A 306 -7.01 0.75 -9.05
C LEU A 306 -5.74 0.73 -8.21
N SER A 307 -5.87 0.62 -6.88
CA SER A 307 -4.74 0.56 -5.95
C SER A 307 -4.09 -0.84 -5.96
N PRO A 308 -2.75 -0.97 -5.89
CA PRO A 308 -2.07 -2.26 -5.78
C PRO A 308 -2.25 -2.93 -4.40
N PHE A 309 -2.78 -2.22 -3.41
CA PHE A 309 -3.00 -2.76 -2.05
C PHE A 309 -4.35 -3.47 -1.89
N VAL A 310 -5.34 -3.17 -2.74
CA VAL A 310 -6.69 -3.78 -2.70
C VAL A 310 -6.67 -5.29 -2.97
N PRO A 311 -5.91 -5.81 -3.95
CA PRO A 311 -5.87 -7.24 -4.24
C PRO A 311 -5.55 -8.13 -3.03
N TYR A 312 -4.67 -7.69 -2.12
CA TYR A 312 -4.33 -8.52 -0.97
C TYR A 312 -5.53 -8.67 -0.02
N ALA A 313 -6.22 -7.58 0.32
CA ALA A 313 -7.43 -7.63 1.14
C ALA A 313 -8.51 -8.54 0.52
N LEU A 314 -8.72 -8.44 -0.80
CA LEU A 314 -9.66 -9.30 -1.54
C LEU A 314 -9.28 -10.78 -1.46
N TYR A 315 -7.99 -11.09 -1.61
CA TYR A 315 -7.47 -12.44 -1.44
C TYR A 315 -7.78 -12.99 -0.04
N GLN A 316 -7.46 -12.23 1.01
CA GLN A 316 -7.68 -12.67 2.39
C GLN A 316 -9.17 -12.90 2.66
N THR A 317 -10.04 -11.98 2.21
CA THR A 317 -11.49 -12.14 2.29
C THR A 317 -11.97 -13.38 1.55
N ALA A 318 -11.46 -13.66 0.35
CA ALA A 318 -11.82 -14.87 -0.41
C ALA A 318 -11.45 -16.16 0.34
N VAL A 319 -10.28 -16.22 0.97
CA VAL A 319 -9.84 -17.37 1.77
C VAL A 319 -10.78 -17.57 2.96
N ILE A 320 -11.08 -16.49 3.70
CA ILE A 320 -11.92 -16.54 4.91
C ILE A 320 -13.34 -17.01 4.55
N GLU A 321 -13.98 -16.38 3.56
CA GLU A 321 -15.32 -16.74 3.10
C GLU A 321 -15.35 -18.20 2.57
N SER A 322 -14.30 -18.65 1.88
CA SER A 322 -14.21 -20.05 1.43
C SER A 322 -14.10 -21.04 2.59
N ARG A 323 -13.38 -20.68 3.66
CA ARG A 323 -13.25 -21.52 4.86
C ARG A 323 -14.55 -21.56 5.66
N LEU A 324 -15.22 -20.42 5.84
CA LEU A 324 -16.55 -20.34 6.47
C LEU A 324 -17.58 -21.17 5.70
N TRP A 325 -17.58 -21.10 4.36
CA TRP A 325 -18.43 -21.97 3.55
C TRP A 325 -18.16 -23.47 3.79
N LYS A 326 -16.89 -23.88 3.88
CA LYS A 326 -16.53 -25.28 4.18
C LYS A 326 -17.00 -25.74 5.56
N GLN A 327 -17.05 -24.85 6.55
CA GLN A 327 -17.48 -25.15 7.92
C GLN A 327 -19.01 -25.16 8.07
N GLU A 328 -19.70 -24.16 7.53
CA GLU A 328 -21.13 -23.94 7.77
C GLU A 328 -22.04 -24.44 6.64
N GLY A 329 -21.49 -24.59 5.42
CA GLY A 329 -22.26 -24.95 4.23
C GLY A 329 -23.15 -23.84 3.66
N ASN A 330 -23.11 -22.62 4.22
CA ASN A 330 -23.92 -21.50 3.77
C ASN A 330 -23.52 -20.99 2.37
N SER A 331 -24.48 -20.94 1.44
CA SER A 331 -24.25 -20.50 0.06
C SER A 331 -23.82 -19.04 -0.07
N GLN A 332 -24.15 -18.19 0.91
CA GLN A 332 -23.77 -16.77 0.90
C GLN A 332 -22.25 -16.60 0.96
N HIS A 333 -21.56 -17.36 1.81
CA HIS A 333 -20.09 -17.32 1.90
C HIS A 333 -19.43 -17.77 0.60
N LYS A 334 -20.00 -18.79 -0.05
CA LYS A 334 -19.56 -19.25 -1.38
C LYS A 334 -19.68 -18.14 -2.43
N GLU A 335 -20.81 -17.44 -2.47
CA GLU A 335 -21.04 -16.32 -3.39
C GLU A 335 -20.06 -15.17 -3.15
N ARG A 336 -19.87 -14.76 -1.89
CA ARG A 336 -18.90 -13.73 -1.51
C ARG A 336 -17.49 -14.10 -1.94
N ALA A 337 -17.07 -15.34 -1.71
CA ALA A 337 -15.75 -15.82 -2.13
C ALA A 337 -15.57 -15.75 -3.66
N TYR A 338 -16.54 -16.22 -4.45
CA TYR A 338 -16.47 -16.11 -5.91
C TYR A 338 -16.39 -14.66 -6.38
N ARG A 339 -17.10 -13.75 -5.72
CA ARG A 339 -17.08 -12.33 -6.04
C ARG A 339 -15.72 -11.69 -5.81
N MET A 340 -15.03 -12.05 -4.71
CA MET A 340 -13.64 -11.63 -4.48
C MET A 340 -12.71 -12.13 -5.58
N VAL A 341 -12.88 -13.38 -6.03
CA VAL A 341 -12.08 -13.97 -7.11
C VAL A 341 -12.35 -13.25 -8.44
N GLU A 342 -13.62 -12.91 -8.74
CA GLU A 342 -13.96 -12.10 -9.92
C GLU A 342 -13.27 -10.73 -9.87
N LEU A 343 -13.33 -10.03 -8.73
CA LEU A 343 -12.64 -8.76 -8.54
C LEU A 343 -11.13 -8.89 -8.78
N LEU A 344 -10.48 -9.91 -8.21
CA LEU A 344 -9.06 -10.16 -8.42
C LEU A 344 -8.71 -10.32 -9.92
N ARG A 345 -9.58 -10.97 -10.70
CA ARG A 345 -9.41 -11.08 -12.17
C ARG A 345 -9.57 -9.74 -12.89
N TYR A 346 -10.38 -8.82 -12.40
CA TYR A 346 -10.41 -7.46 -12.95
C TYR A 346 -9.15 -6.68 -12.59
N PHE A 347 -8.71 -6.76 -11.33
CA PHE A 347 -7.49 -6.12 -10.87
C PHE A 347 -6.24 -6.65 -11.59
N SER A 348 -6.23 -7.91 -12.05
CA SER A 348 -5.10 -8.48 -12.79
C SER A 348 -4.84 -7.80 -14.14
N ASN A 349 -5.83 -7.08 -14.69
CA ASN A 349 -5.63 -6.24 -15.88
C ASN A 349 -4.79 -4.99 -15.61
N ARG A 350 -4.60 -4.60 -14.34
CA ARG A 350 -3.77 -3.47 -13.93
C ARG A 350 -2.52 -3.92 -13.16
N TRP A 351 -2.68 -4.89 -12.26
CA TRP A 351 -1.66 -5.31 -11.29
C TRP A 351 -1.47 -6.83 -11.36
N ALA A 352 -0.31 -7.28 -11.83
CA ALA A 352 -0.05 -8.70 -12.05
C ALA A 352 -0.13 -9.54 -10.77
N ILE A 353 0.11 -8.93 -9.60
CA ILE A 353 -0.02 -9.61 -8.30
C ILE A 353 -1.41 -10.20 -8.08
N ALA A 354 -2.47 -9.54 -8.56
CA ALA A 354 -3.83 -10.03 -8.39
C ALA A 354 -4.04 -11.38 -9.10
N GLY A 355 -3.40 -11.57 -10.26
CA GLY A 355 -3.39 -12.87 -10.96
C GLY A 355 -2.67 -13.96 -10.17
N LYS A 356 -1.55 -13.63 -9.50
CA LYS A 356 -0.86 -14.56 -8.59
C LYS A 356 -1.75 -14.96 -7.42
N TYR A 357 -2.49 -14.03 -6.83
CA TYR A 357 -3.44 -14.34 -5.76
C TYR A 357 -4.57 -15.27 -6.20
N VAL A 358 -5.09 -15.12 -7.42
CA VAL A 358 -6.06 -16.07 -7.99
C VAL A 358 -5.44 -17.47 -8.07
N ALA A 359 -4.22 -17.59 -8.58
CA ALA A 359 -3.53 -18.88 -8.67
C ALA A 359 -3.30 -19.54 -7.29
N VAL A 360 -3.01 -18.74 -6.26
CA VAL A 360 -2.88 -19.25 -4.88
C VAL A 360 -4.23 -19.73 -4.34
N LEU A 361 -5.35 -19.06 -4.66
CA LEU A 361 -6.69 -19.47 -4.24
C LEU A 361 -7.12 -20.82 -4.83
N ASP A 362 -6.57 -21.21 -5.99
CA ASP A 362 -6.83 -22.51 -6.61
C ASP A 362 -6.10 -23.67 -5.87
N SER A 363 -5.19 -23.37 -4.95
CA SER A 363 -4.54 -24.38 -4.10
C SER A 363 -5.55 -24.99 -3.09
N PRO A 364 -5.32 -26.23 -2.60
CA PRO A 364 -6.30 -26.91 -1.75
C PRO A 364 -6.50 -26.25 -0.37
N HIS A 365 -5.46 -25.59 0.16
CA HIS A 365 -5.44 -24.94 1.48
C HIS A 365 -4.71 -23.59 1.42
N PRO A 366 -5.30 -22.56 0.78
CA PRO A 366 -4.65 -21.26 0.68
C PRO A 366 -4.51 -20.62 2.07
N PRO A 367 -3.35 -20.06 2.43
CA PRO A 367 -3.15 -19.42 3.73
C PRO A 367 -3.87 -18.05 3.78
N VAL A 368 -4.48 -17.70 4.92
CA VAL A 368 -5.15 -16.39 5.10
C VAL A 368 -4.15 -15.24 5.01
N THR A 369 -2.93 -15.48 5.46
CA THR A 369 -1.83 -14.53 5.46
C THR A 369 -0.67 -15.16 4.70
N LEU A 370 -0.21 -14.49 3.64
CA LEU A 370 0.94 -14.95 2.90
C LEU A 370 2.19 -14.53 3.68
N PRO A 371 3.11 -15.44 4.02
CA PRO A 371 4.35 -15.08 4.69
C PRO A 371 5.08 -14.03 3.87
N ALA A 372 5.65 -13.02 4.53
CA ALA A 372 6.55 -12.09 3.86
C ALA A 372 7.61 -12.87 3.06
N GLN A 373 8.17 -13.94 3.65
CA GLN A 373 9.23 -14.82 3.14
C GLN A 373 8.86 -15.75 1.97
N GLU A 374 7.60 -16.15 1.80
CA GLU A 374 7.20 -17.02 0.67
C GLU A 374 7.26 -16.30 -0.68
N PHE A 375 7.40 -14.98 -0.65
CA PHE A 375 7.69 -14.17 -1.81
C PHE A 375 9.19 -13.91 -2.07
N TYR A 376 10.09 -14.32 -1.16
CA TYR A 376 11.55 -14.14 -1.30
C TYR A 376 12.26 -15.33 -1.94
N ILE A 377 11.61 -16.49 -1.98
CA ILE A 377 12.20 -17.74 -2.46
C ILE A 377 11.57 -18.05 -3.82
N SER A 378 12.36 -17.93 -4.90
CA SER A 378 11.98 -18.44 -6.22
C SER A 378 11.64 -19.93 -6.12
N GLU A 379 10.71 -20.42 -6.95
CA GLU A 379 10.41 -21.87 -7.02
C GLU A 379 11.68 -22.72 -7.27
N GLU A 380 12.71 -22.15 -7.89
CA GLU A 380 14.02 -22.80 -8.10
C GLU A 380 14.78 -23.09 -6.81
N ALA A 381 14.60 -22.29 -5.75
CA ALA A 381 15.25 -22.52 -4.47
C ALA A 381 14.56 -23.58 -3.61
N ARG A 382 13.36 -24.06 -3.98
CA ARG A 382 12.71 -25.23 -3.33
C ARG A 382 13.18 -26.58 -3.88
N VAL A 383 13.92 -26.61 -5.00
CA VAL A 383 14.38 -27.84 -5.65
C VAL A 383 15.72 -28.33 -5.09
N HIS A 384 16.36 -27.55 -4.21
CA HIS A 384 17.65 -27.87 -3.63
C HIS A 384 17.67 -27.70 -2.10
N GLU A 385 16.84 -28.47 -1.42
CA GLU A 385 17.22 -28.97 -0.09
C GLU A 385 17.09 -30.51 -0.08
N PRO A 386 18.16 -31.24 0.28
CA PRO A 386 18.23 -32.70 0.22
C PRO A 386 17.41 -33.42 1.28
#